data_AF-A0A3D2EUC3-F1
#
_entry.id   AF-A0A3D2EUC3-F1
#
_cell.length_a   1.000
_cell.length_b   1.000
_cell.length_c   1.000
_cell.angle_alpha   90.00
_cell.angle_beta   90.00
_cell.angle_gamma   90.00
#
_symmetry.space_group_name_H-M   'P 1'
#
loop_
_entity.id
_entity.type
_entity.pdbx_description
1 polymer ?
#
loop_
_entity_poly.entity_id
_entity_poly.type
_entity_poly.pdbx_seq_one_letter_code
_entity_poly.pdbx_strand_id
1 'polypeptide(L)'
;AVKALGYTTVINNRPDGEPGHPSSNKDLQAAAEAEGLKYFYAPIFGMNFPAETVAEVQAILENHDKVLAFCRSGTRSVNVWARAQTADVDVAALVAPTGLILAT
;
A
#
# COMPACT_ATOMS: atom_id res chain seq x y z
N ALA A 1 -9.80 12.18 -11.12
CA ALA A 1 -10.51 12.15 -9.80
C ALA A 1 -9.56 12.16 -8.60
N VAL A 2 -8.55 11.28 -8.54
CA VAL A 2 -7.58 11.21 -7.43
C VAL A 2 -6.89 12.55 -7.15
N LYS A 3 -6.39 13.23 -8.19
CA LYS A 3 -5.79 14.56 -8.08
C LYS A 3 -6.74 15.62 -7.51
N ALA A 4 -8.00 15.59 -7.91
CA ALA A 4 -9.02 16.54 -7.45
C ALA A 4 -9.33 16.40 -5.95
N LEU A 5 -9.08 15.24 -5.34
CA LEU A 5 -9.17 15.00 -3.89
C LEU A 5 -7.90 15.44 -3.13
N GLY A 6 -6.93 16.03 -3.85
CA GLY A 6 -5.68 16.56 -3.30
C GLY A 6 -4.58 15.54 -3.11
N TYR A 7 -4.74 14.29 -3.58
CA TYR A 7 -3.66 13.31 -3.56
C TYR A 7 -2.53 13.71 -4.52
N THR A 8 -1.29 13.40 -4.12
CA THR A 8 -0.08 13.72 -4.89
C THR A 8 0.71 12.48 -5.31
N THR A 9 0.50 11.36 -4.59
CA THR A 9 1.21 10.11 -4.80
C THR A 9 0.23 8.94 -4.81
N VAL A 10 0.49 7.93 -5.65
CA VAL A 10 -0.28 6.69 -5.76
C VAL A 10 0.65 5.50 -5.56
N ILE A 11 0.22 4.53 -4.75
CA ILE A 11 0.84 3.20 -4.62
C ILE A 11 -0.12 2.16 -5.18
N ASN A 12 0.32 1.41 -6.18
CA ASN A 12 -0.39 0.25 -6.70
C ASN A 12 0.18 -1.03 -6.08
N ASN A 13 -0.59 -1.66 -5.20
CA ASN A 13 -0.27 -2.96 -4.61
C ASN A 13 -0.95 -4.14 -5.33
N ARG A 14 -1.59 -3.89 -6.47
CA ARG A 14 -2.26 -4.90 -7.28
C ARG A 14 -1.32 -5.40 -8.38
N PRO A 15 -0.94 -6.69 -8.37
CA PRO A 15 -0.22 -7.29 -9.49
C PRO A 15 -1.04 -7.26 -10.78
N ASP A 16 -0.35 -7.12 -11.90
CA ASP A 16 -0.95 -7.29 -13.23
C ASP A 16 -1.51 -8.71 -13.43
N GLY A 17 -2.55 -8.80 -14.27
CA GLY A 17 -3.20 -10.07 -14.60
C GLY A 17 -4.23 -10.56 -13.58
N GLU A 18 -4.46 -9.84 -12.48
CA GLU A 18 -5.55 -10.19 -11.56
C GLU A 18 -6.95 -9.94 -12.16
N PRO A 19 -7.89 -10.89 -12.04
CA PRO A 19 -9.22 -10.77 -12.63
C PRO A 19 -10.01 -9.59 -12.07
N GLY A 20 -10.79 -8.94 -12.92
CA GLY A 20 -11.59 -7.77 -12.55
C GLY A 20 -10.79 -6.46 -12.47
N HIS A 21 -9.65 -6.37 -13.15
CA HIS A 21 -9.05 -5.09 -13.53
C HIS A 21 -8.67 -5.15 -15.01
N PRO A 22 -9.27 -4.30 -15.87
CA PRO A 22 -8.94 -4.31 -17.29
C PRO A 22 -7.64 -3.58 -17.61
N SER A 23 -7.16 -2.71 -16.71
CA SER A 23 -5.98 -1.87 -16.93
C SER A 23 -4.71 -2.55 -16.44
N SER A 24 -3.64 -2.46 -17.24
CA SER A 24 -2.31 -2.85 -16.77
C SER A 24 -1.72 -1.78 -15.84
N ASN A 25 -0.74 -2.16 -15.03
CA ASN A 25 0.05 -1.24 -14.22
C ASN A 25 0.64 -0.12 -15.09
N LYS A 26 1.09 -0.45 -16.30
CA LYS A 26 1.64 0.52 -17.25
C LYS A 26 0.62 1.58 -17.64
N ASP A 27 -0.63 1.17 -17.91
CA ASP A 27 -1.70 2.11 -18.29
C ASP A 27 -2.09 3.01 -17.10
N LEU A 28 -2.14 2.44 -15.89
CA LEU A 28 -2.43 3.18 -14.67
C LEU A 28 -1.32 4.19 -14.34
N GLN A 29 -0.05 3.79 -14.52
CA GLN A 29 1.09 4.67 -14.35
C GLN A 29 1.00 5.86 -15.30
N ALA A 30 0.80 5.61 -16.61
CA ALA A 30 0.67 6.67 -17.60
C ALA A 30 -0.49 7.63 -17.28
N ALA A 31 -1.64 7.10 -16.83
CA ALA A 31 -2.78 7.91 -16.43
C ALA A 31 -2.49 8.77 -15.18
N ALA A 32 -1.78 8.23 -14.19
CA ALA A 32 -1.38 8.98 -13.00
C ALA A 32 -0.38 10.09 -13.33
N GLU A 33 0.63 9.79 -14.13
CA GLU A 33 1.67 10.74 -14.55
C GLU A 33 1.09 11.88 -15.41
N ALA A 34 0.13 11.58 -16.30
CA ALA A 34 -0.58 12.59 -17.08
C ALA A 34 -1.34 13.62 -16.22
N GLU A 35 -1.73 13.24 -15.00
CA GLU A 35 -2.40 14.08 -14.00
C GLU A 35 -1.40 14.72 -13.01
N GLY A 36 -0.09 14.54 -13.23
CA GLY A 36 0.98 15.03 -12.37
C GLY A 36 1.01 14.36 -10.98
N LEU A 37 0.60 13.09 -10.90
CA LEU A 37 0.75 12.26 -9.71
C LEU A 37 2.04 11.46 -9.77
N LYS A 38 2.73 11.32 -8.64
CA LYS A 38 3.79 10.32 -8.49
C LYS A 38 3.16 8.94 -8.41
N TYR A 39 3.71 7.96 -9.09
CA TYR A 39 3.15 6.62 -9.14
C TYR A 39 4.22 5.59 -8.79
N PHE A 40 3.90 4.69 -7.86
CA PHE A 40 4.76 3.63 -7.41
C PHE A 40 4.06 2.29 -7.56
N TYR A 41 4.75 1.33 -8.17
CA TYR A 41 4.26 -0.03 -8.33
C TYR A 41 4.96 -0.96 -7.34
N ALA A 42 4.26 -1.33 -6.27
CA ALA A 42 4.74 -2.18 -5.19
C ALA A 42 3.79 -3.39 -5.04
N PRO A 43 3.77 -4.32 -6.02
CA PRO A 43 2.78 -5.39 -6.11
C PRO A 43 2.89 -6.38 -4.95
N ILE A 44 1.75 -6.76 -4.40
CA ILE A 44 1.65 -7.75 -3.33
C ILE A 44 0.86 -8.95 -3.85
N PHE A 45 1.52 -10.12 -3.88
CA PHE A 45 0.94 -11.37 -4.32
C PHE A 45 0.31 -12.11 -3.13
N GLY A 46 -1.01 -12.33 -3.19
CA GLY A 46 -1.76 -12.91 -2.09
C GLY A 46 -1.65 -12.06 -0.82
N MET A 47 -1.20 -12.67 0.28
CA MET A 47 -0.92 -12.01 1.56
C MET A 47 0.55 -12.20 1.96
N ASN A 48 1.44 -12.26 0.97
CA ASN A 48 2.88 -12.28 1.20
C ASN A 48 3.42 -10.84 1.23
N PHE A 49 4.11 -10.45 2.29
CA PHE A 49 4.64 -9.09 2.47
C PHE A 49 6.16 -9.15 2.64
N PRO A 50 6.92 -9.22 1.53
CA PRO A 50 8.37 -9.25 1.59
C PRO A 50 8.93 -8.00 2.29
N ALA A 51 10.02 -8.16 3.03
CA ALA A 51 10.61 -7.08 3.82
C ALA A 51 11.03 -5.90 2.93
N GLU A 52 11.51 -6.19 1.72
CA GLU A 52 11.86 -5.19 0.71
C GLU A 52 10.66 -4.36 0.26
N THR A 53 9.51 -4.99 0.03
CA THR A 53 8.27 -4.29 -0.36
C THR A 53 7.72 -3.45 0.80
N VAL A 54 7.82 -3.96 2.03
CA VAL A 54 7.43 -3.21 3.23
C VAL A 54 8.30 -1.97 3.39
N ALA A 55 9.63 -2.10 3.26
CA ALA A 55 10.57 -0.99 3.34
C ALA A 55 10.37 0.03 2.21
N GLU A 56 10.08 -0.43 0.99
CA GLU A 56 9.75 0.45 -0.13
C GLU A 56 8.48 1.28 0.17
N VAL A 57 7.41 0.63 0.63
CA VAL A 57 6.18 1.33 1.02
C VAL A 57 6.42 2.30 2.17
N GLN A 58 7.21 1.91 3.17
CA GLN A 58 7.61 2.80 4.27
C GLN A 58 8.31 4.06 3.74
N ALA A 59 9.34 3.90 2.90
CA ALA A 59 10.07 5.02 2.33
C ALA A 59 9.17 5.95 1.50
N ILE A 60 8.21 5.40 0.75
CA ILE A 60 7.23 6.20 0.01
C ILE A 60 6.36 7.01 0.98
N LEU A 61 5.85 6.39 2.04
CA LEU A 61 4.99 7.06 3.02
C LEU A 61 5.73 8.17 3.80
N GLU A 62 7.01 7.97 4.11
CA GLU A 62 7.84 8.97 4.82
C GLU A 62 8.15 10.21 3.96
N ASN A 63 8.22 10.06 2.64
CA ASN A 63 8.58 11.13 1.71
C ASN A 63 7.37 11.81 1.03
N HIS A 64 6.14 11.38 1.34
CA HIS A 64 4.92 11.85 0.67
C HIS A 64 3.73 11.99 1.63
N ASP A 65 3.15 13.19 1.71
CA ASP A 65 2.11 13.52 2.69
C ASP A 65 0.69 13.04 2.31
N LYS A 66 0.34 13.04 1.02
CA LYS A 66 -0.99 12.64 0.54
C LYS A 66 -0.92 11.50 -0.47
N VAL A 67 -0.90 10.29 0.07
CA VAL A 67 -0.77 9.03 -0.68
C VAL A 67 -2.12 8.31 -0.79
N LEU A 68 -2.47 7.89 -2.01
CA LEU A 68 -3.52 6.90 -2.27
C LEU A 68 -2.86 5.53 -2.51
N ALA A 69 -3.16 4.54 -1.68
CA ALA A 69 -2.74 3.15 -1.92
C ALA A 69 -3.94 2.29 -2.30
N PHE A 70 -3.80 1.44 -3.33
CA PHE A 70 -4.88 0.54 -3.74
C PHE A 70 -4.38 -0.87 -4.11
N CYS A 71 -5.29 -1.83 -4.01
CA CYS A 71 -5.12 -3.16 -4.59
C CYS A 71 -6.43 -3.57 -5.29
N ARG A 72 -7.00 -4.74 -4.98
CA ARG A 72 -8.37 -5.10 -5.41
C ARG A 72 -9.44 -4.58 -4.43
N SER A 73 -9.22 -4.77 -3.14
CA SER A 73 -10.19 -4.48 -2.06
C SER A 73 -9.67 -3.55 -0.96
N GLY A 74 -8.42 -3.07 -1.09
CA GLY A 74 -7.71 -2.32 -0.05
C GLY A 74 -7.00 -3.19 1.01
N THR A 75 -7.32 -4.48 1.11
CA THR A 75 -6.77 -5.38 2.15
C THR A 75 -5.24 -5.46 2.16
N ARG A 76 -4.60 -5.60 0.99
CA ARG A 76 -3.14 -5.65 0.90
C ARG A 76 -2.51 -4.31 1.27
N SER A 77 -3.08 -3.21 0.78
CA SER A 77 -2.61 -1.86 1.02
C SER A 77 -2.63 -1.50 2.51
N VAL A 78 -3.71 -1.82 3.24
CA VAL A 78 -3.76 -1.57 4.69
C VAL A 78 -2.80 -2.49 5.46
N ASN A 79 -2.58 -3.72 5.02
CA ASN A 79 -1.66 -4.65 5.69
C ASN A 79 -0.18 -4.29 5.50
N VAL A 80 0.20 -3.83 4.30
CA VAL A 80 1.57 -3.37 4.05
C VAL A 80 1.82 -2.02 4.72
N TRP A 81 0.83 -1.12 4.75
CA TRP A 81 0.88 0.10 5.56
C TRP A 81 1.12 -0.24 7.03
N ALA A 82 0.31 -1.12 7.63
CA ALA A 82 0.47 -1.50 9.03
C ALA A 82 1.87 -2.06 9.30
N ARG A 83 2.40 -2.90 8.40
CA ARG A 83 3.76 -3.46 8.51
C ARG A 83 4.84 -2.39 8.43
N ALA A 84 4.69 -1.45 7.49
CA ALA A 84 5.59 -0.31 7.32
C ALA A 84 5.59 0.60 8.56
N GLN A 85 4.45 0.74 9.25
CA GLN A 85 4.40 1.46 10.53
C GLN A 85 5.00 0.63 11.68
N THR A 86 4.93 -0.70 11.62
CA THR A 86 5.28 -1.57 12.77
C THR A 86 6.77 -1.82 13.00
N ALA A 87 7.67 -1.32 12.15
CA ALA A 87 9.10 -1.33 12.47
C ALA A 87 9.37 -0.68 13.85
N ASP A 88 8.53 0.29 14.24
CA ASP A 88 8.57 0.99 15.53
C ASP A 88 7.37 0.70 16.45
N VAL A 89 6.49 -0.25 16.10
CA VAL A 89 5.29 -0.55 16.91
C VAL A 89 5.50 -1.84 17.69
N ASP A 90 5.49 -1.73 19.02
CA ASP A 90 5.38 -2.87 19.91
C ASP A 90 3.97 -3.49 19.79
N VAL A 91 3.84 -4.48 18.91
CA VAL A 91 2.59 -5.22 18.68
C VAL A 91 2.13 -5.90 19.97
N ALA A 92 3.05 -6.34 20.83
CA ALA A 92 2.68 -6.93 22.12
C ALA A 92 2.02 -5.87 23.03
N ALA A 93 2.55 -4.64 23.05
CA ALA A 93 1.93 -3.53 23.79
C ALA A 93 0.54 -3.14 23.25
N LEU A 94 0.31 -3.21 21.93
CA LEU A 94 -1.00 -2.95 21.34
C LEU A 94 -2.04 -4.02 21.68
N VAL A 95 -1.60 -5.28 21.79
CA VAL A 95 -2.49 -6.42 22.03
C VAL A 95 -2.76 -6.63 23.51
N ALA A 96 -1.80 -6.34 24.39
CA ALA A 96 -1.88 -6.51 25.84
C ALA A 96 -3.20 -6.02 26.49
N PRO A 97 -3.79 -4.87 26.11
CA PRO A 97 -5.04 -4.41 26.71
C PRO A 97 -6.31 -5.01 26.11
N THR A 98 -6.24 -5.77 25.01
CA THR A 98 -7.42 -6.10 24.17
C THR A 98 -8.11 -7.43 24.49
N GLY A 99 -7.61 -8.21 25.45
CA GLY A 99 -8.12 -9.57 25.71
C GLY A 99 -7.89 -10.56 24.56
N LEU A 100 -7.26 -10.11 23.45
CA LEU A 100 -6.82 -10.93 22.34
C LEU A 100 -5.57 -11.70 22.76
N ILE A 101 -5.63 -13.02 22.71
CA ILE A 101 -4.47 -13.89 22.87
C ILE A 101 -3.98 -14.24 21.47
N LEU A 102 -2.76 -13.83 21.14
CA LEU A 102 -2.07 -14.31 19.95
C LEU A 102 -1.44 -15.66 20.29
N ALA A 103 -2.03 -16.74 19.79
CA ALA A 103 -1.39 -18.05 19.82
C ALA A 103 -0.26 -18.04 18.77
N THR A 104 0.98 -18.00 19.25
CA THR A 104 2.19 -18.21 18.44
C THR A 104 2.47 -19.70 18.29
#